data_AF-A0A8S1EDB4-F1
#
_entry.id   AF-A0A8S1EDB4-F1
#
_cell.length_a   1.000
_cell.length_b   1.000
_cell.length_c   1.000
_cell.angle_alpha   90.00
_cell.angle_beta   90.00
_cell.angle_gamma   90.00
#
_symmetry.space_group_name_H-M   'P 1'
#
loop_
_entity.id
_entity.type
_entity.pdbx_description
1 polymer ?
#
loop_
_entity_poly.entity_id
_entity_poly.type
_entity_poly.pdbx_seq_one_letter_code
_entity_poly.pdbx_strand_id
1 'polypeptide(L)'
;MNLLTMMPWKRRSTTSELEAKSTSDSSKTLSLKEQIVSRRKSRLFDARIFYSDYGPDETRHIAKISRNIIENAMKTRYMSEEEFYKRLASEIQLEVGKYVRNVISTWSCVAGNNFSICTEAKADSIIFLAIGDVKILLFRTPFERK
;
A
#
# COMPACT_ATOMS: atom_id res chain seq x y z
N MET A 1 31.26 52.84 -14.53
CA MET A 1 30.61 53.78 -13.59
C MET A 1 29.75 52.94 -12.65
N ASN A 2 29.99 53.14 -11.34
CA ASN A 2 29.42 52.40 -10.21
C ASN A 2 27.96 52.77 -9.90
N LEU A 3 27.39 52.01 -8.94
CA LEU A 3 26.21 52.22 -8.06
C LEU A 3 25.02 51.34 -8.48
N LEU A 4 24.77 50.15 -7.91
CA LEU A 4 24.59 49.81 -6.48
C LEU A 4 23.57 50.74 -5.80
N THR A 5 22.28 50.43 -5.97
CA THR A 5 21.21 50.92 -5.09
C THR A 5 20.82 49.83 -4.11
N MET A 6 21.21 50.07 -2.87
CA MET A 6 20.88 49.35 -1.65
C MET A 6 19.54 49.83 -1.06
N MET A 7 18.84 48.89 -0.40
CA MET A 7 18.11 49.06 0.89
C MET A 7 16.78 49.88 0.86
N PRO A 8 15.82 49.68 1.82
CA PRO A 8 16.07 49.25 3.19
C PRO A 8 15.15 48.17 3.80
N TRP A 9 15.77 47.44 4.72
CA TRP A 9 15.13 46.86 5.91
C TRP A 9 14.38 47.92 6.72
N LYS A 10 13.18 47.57 7.22
CA LYS A 10 12.58 48.24 8.38
C LYS A 10 12.29 47.21 9.46
N ARG A 11 13.13 47.23 10.51
CA ARG A 11 12.88 46.64 11.83
C ARG A 11 12.05 47.61 12.68
N ARG A 12 11.51 47.02 13.76
CA ARG A 12 11.28 47.58 15.12
C ARG A 12 9.89 48.24 15.31
N SER A 13 9.16 48.05 16.42
CA SER A 13 9.46 47.50 17.77
C SER A 13 8.15 47.24 18.54
N THR A 14 8.19 46.31 19.54
CA THR A 14 7.75 46.43 20.97
C THR A 14 6.36 47.00 21.30
N THR A 15 5.58 46.61 22.30
CA THR A 15 5.57 45.68 23.46
C THR A 15 4.22 45.99 24.14
N SER A 16 3.49 45.02 24.66
CA SER A 16 2.77 45.21 25.93
C SER A 16 2.34 43.88 26.52
N GLU A 17 2.66 43.80 27.79
CA GLU A 17 2.62 42.70 28.74
C GLU A 17 1.22 42.60 29.41
N LEU A 18 1.03 41.53 30.20
CA LEU A 18 -0.07 41.29 31.17
C LEU A 18 -1.41 40.84 30.53
N GLU A 19 -2.13 39.82 31.00
CA GLU A 19 -2.11 39.12 32.28
C GLU A 19 -2.90 37.80 32.15
N ALA A 20 -2.65 36.87 33.07
CA ALA A 20 -3.26 35.55 33.12
C ALA A 20 -4.78 35.57 33.34
N LYS A 21 -5.50 34.68 32.64
CA LYS A 21 -6.76 34.13 33.17
C LYS A 21 -6.89 32.66 32.77
N SER A 22 -6.69 31.82 33.78
CA SER A 22 -7.00 30.39 33.80
C SER A 22 -8.49 30.15 33.54
N THR A 23 -8.82 29.28 32.58
CA THR A 23 -9.97 28.37 32.66
C THR A 23 -9.86 27.31 31.55
N SER A 24 -9.67 26.07 31.98
CA SER A 24 -10.21 24.82 31.39
C SER A 24 -10.45 24.75 29.88
N ASP A 25 -9.63 23.97 29.16
CA ASP A 25 -10.17 23.00 28.18
C ASP A 25 -9.12 21.93 27.78
N SER A 26 -8.85 21.03 28.71
CA SER A 26 -8.05 19.82 28.48
C SER A 26 -8.90 18.81 27.69
N SER A 27 -9.00 18.94 26.37
CA SER A 27 -9.59 17.86 25.53
C SER A 27 -9.18 17.83 24.05
N LYS A 28 -8.40 18.79 23.51
CA LYS A 28 -8.13 18.83 22.04
C LYS A 28 -6.75 18.30 21.58
N THR A 29 -5.91 17.78 22.47
CA THR A 29 -4.56 17.31 22.11
C THR A 29 -4.44 15.81 21.83
N LEU A 30 -5.50 15.02 22.00
CA LEU A 30 -5.50 13.58 21.69
C LEU A 30 -5.69 13.28 20.18
N SER A 31 -6.30 14.19 19.41
CA SER A 31 -6.70 13.96 18.01
C SER A 31 -5.53 13.90 17.01
N LEU A 32 -4.47 14.70 17.22
CA LEU A 32 -3.35 14.79 16.28
C LEU A 32 -2.43 13.57 16.30
N LYS A 33 -2.23 12.95 17.48
CA LYS A 33 -1.40 11.73 17.58
C LYS A 33 -2.10 10.54 16.92
N GLU A 34 -3.41 10.40 17.08
CA GLU A 34 -4.20 9.36 16.41
C GLU A 34 -4.25 9.55 14.89
N GLN A 35 -4.38 10.79 14.40
CA GLN A 35 -4.30 11.07 12.96
C GLN A 35 -2.91 10.82 12.35
N ILE A 36 -1.82 11.08 13.09
CA ILE A 36 -0.46 10.81 12.60
C ILE A 36 -0.16 9.31 12.63
N VAL A 37 -0.63 8.58 13.64
CA VAL A 37 -0.49 7.12 13.71
C VAL A 37 -1.34 6.42 12.65
N SER A 38 -2.56 6.91 12.37
CA SER A 38 -3.39 6.37 11.29
C SER A 38 -2.79 6.65 9.91
N ARG A 39 -2.25 7.85 9.68
CA ARG A 39 -1.55 8.21 8.43
C ARG A 39 -0.23 7.45 8.23
N ARG A 40 0.45 7.03 9.30
CA ARG A 40 1.65 6.19 9.20
C ARG A 40 1.31 4.73 8.92
N LYS A 41 0.24 4.20 9.51
CA LYS A 41 -0.27 2.85 9.18
C LYS A 41 -0.74 2.73 7.73
N SER A 42 -1.34 3.79 7.15
CA SER A 42 -1.87 3.73 5.79
C SER A 42 -0.79 3.58 4.71
N ARG A 43 0.39 4.19 4.90
CA ARG A 43 1.50 4.10 3.93
C ARG A 43 2.18 2.72 3.92
N LEU A 44 1.98 1.92 4.97
CA LEU A 44 2.56 0.58 5.06
C LEU A 44 1.96 -0.38 4.01
N PHE A 45 0.77 -0.07 3.50
CA PHE A 45 0.03 -0.91 2.55
C PHE A 45 -0.27 -0.19 1.23
N ASP A 46 0.57 0.79 0.87
CA ASP A 46 0.50 1.42 -0.44
C ASP A 46 0.77 0.38 -1.54
N ALA A 47 -0.09 0.41 -2.56
CA ALA A 47 -0.01 -0.51 -3.69
C ALA A 47 0.91 0.05 -4.76
N ARG A 48 1.87 -0.74 -5.20
CA ARG A 48 2.79 -0.45 -6.31
C ARG A 48 2.55 -1.48 -7.40
N ILE A 49 2.12 -1.04 -8.58
CA ILE A 49 1.91 -1.93 -9.72
C ILE A 49 3.18 -1.93 -10.55
N PHE A 50 3.78 -3.10 -10.75
CA PHE A 50 4.95 -3.27 -11.62
C PHE A 50 4.53 -3.62 -13.05
N TYR A 51 3.51 -4.47 -13.17
CA TYR A 51 2.99 -4.93 -14.45
C TYR A 51 1.53 -5.36 -14.31
N SER A 52 0.72 -5.11 -15.33
CA SER A 52 -0.64 -5.64 -15.41
C SER A 52 -1.11 -5.71 -16.85
N ASP A 53 -1.64 -6.86 -17.26
CA ASP A 53 -2.37 -7.01 -18.51
C ASP A 53 -3.81 -6.46 -18.43
N TYR A 54 -4.26 -6.14 -17.23
CA TYR A 54 -5.64 -5.71 -16.97
C TYR A 54 -5.81 -4.20 -17.14
N GLY A 55 -7.06 -3.79 -17.37
CA GLY A 55 -7.44 -2.38 -17.34
C GLY A 55 -7.22 -1.74 -15.97
N PRO A 56 -7.09 -0.41 -15.89
CA PRO A 56 -6.76 0.29 -14.66
C PRO A 56 -7.80 0.10 -13.55
N ASP A 57 -9.07 -0.16 -13.89
CA ASP A 57 -10.12 -0.40 -12.92
C ASP A 57 -10.00 -1.79 -12.29
N GLU A 58 -9.79 -2.81 -13.12
CA GLU A 58 -9.55 -4.18 -12.69
C GLU A 58 -8.26 -4.31 -11.89
N THR A 59 -7.15 -3.69 -12.34
CA THR A 59 -5.88 -3.66 -11.62
C THR A 59 -6.06 -3.03 -10.23
N ARG A 60 -6.79 -1.91 -10.13
CA ARG A 60 -7.10 -1.28 -8.84
C ARG A 60 -7.96 -2.16 -7.95
N HIS A 61 -8.92 -2.87 -8.53
CA HIS A 61 -9.78 -3.79 -7.78
C HIS A 61 -8.98 -4.97 -7.23
N ILE A 62 -8.13 -5.59 -8.05
CA ILE A 62 -7.24 -6.68 -7.64
C ILE A 62 -6.29 -6.19 -6.54
N ALA A 63 -5.67 -5.03 -6.70
CA ALA A 63 -4.79 -4.46 -5.68
C ALA A 63 -5.53 -4.20 -4.35
N LYS A 64 -6.81 -3.80 -4.40
CA LYS A 64 -7.64 -3.62 -3.21
C LYS A 64 -7.94 -4.96 -2.52
N ILE A 65 -8.26 -6.01 -3.27
CA ILE A 65 -8.44 -7.36 -2.74
C ILE A 65 -7.16 -7.83 -2.04
N SER A 66 -6.01 -7.75 -2.73
CA SER A 66 -4.71 -8.14 -2.18
C SER A 66 -4.35 -7.37 -0.92
N ARG A 67 -4.61 -6.05 -0.90
CA ARG A 67 -4.40 -5.22 0.29
C ARG A 67 -5.20 -5.72 1.49
N ASN A 68 -6.51 -5.92 1.31
CA ASN A 68 -7.38 -6.36 2.40
C ASN A 68 -6.94 -7.70 2.99
N ILE A 69 -6.52 -8.64 2.13
CA ILE A 69 -6.01 -9.95 2.54
C ILE A 69 -4.71 -9.79 3.34
N ILE A 70 -3.75 -9.02 2.83
CA ILE A 70 -2.48 -8.77 3.54
C ILE A 70 -2.72 -8.09 4.90
N GLU A 71 -3.59 -7.09 4.95
CA GLU A 71 -3.90 -6.40 6.21
C GLU A 71 -4.55 -7.33 7.24
N ASN A 72 -5.35 -8.30 6.81
CA ASN A 72 -5.96 -9.29 7.69
C ASN A 72 -4.96 -10.39 8.10
N ALA A 73 -4.12 -10.85 7.18
CA ALA A 73 -3.05 -11.79 7.46
C ALA A 73 -2.08 -11.18 8.49
N MET A 74 -1.67 -9.92 8.35
CA MET A 74 -0.77 -9.26 9.31
C MET A 74 -1.32 -9.16 10.75
N LYS A 75 -2.64 -9.26 10.94
CA LYS A 75 -3.26 -9.32 12.28
C LYS A 75 -3.21 -10.73 12.87
N THR A 76 -3.08 -11.74 12.03
CA THR A 76 -3.02 -13.16 12.40
C THR A 76 -1.58 -13.53 12.74
N ARG A 77 -1.37 -14.31 13.81
CA ARG A 77 -0.04 -14.84 14.11
C ARG A 77 0.19 -16.13 13.31
N TYR A 78 1.27 -16.15 12.52
CA TYR A 78 1.73 -17.33 11.78
C TYR A 78 2.94 -17.95 12.47
N MET A 79 3.15 -19.25 12.25
CA MET A 79 4.27 -19.97 12.87
C MET A 79 5.59 -19.71 12.14
N SER A 80 5.55 -19.49 10.81
CA SER A 80 6.72 -19.18 9.99
C SER A 80 6.40 -18.20 8.85
N GLU A 81 7.44 -17.59 8.28
CA GLU A 81 7.33 -16.72 7.10
C GLU A 81 6.87 -17.49 5.86
N GLU A 82 7.32 -18.74 5.69
CA GLU A 82 6.87 -19.60 4.59
C GLU A 82 5.37 -19.88 4.69
N GLU A 83 4.87 -20.23 5.88
CA GLU A 83 3.44 -20.47 6.10
C GLU A 83 2.64 -19.21 5.82
N PHE A 84 3.14 -18.05 6.27
CA PHE A 84 2.53 -16.75 6.00
C PHE A 84 2.34 -16.52 4.48
N TYR A 85 3.39 -16.61 3.68
CA TYR A 85 3.27 -16.38 2.23
C TYR A 85 2.44 -17.45 1.52
N LYS A 86 2.52 -18.71 1.95
CA LYS A 86 1.74 -19.79 1.34
C LYS A 86 0.23 -19.59 1.56
N ARG A 87 -0.17 -19.21 2.77
CA ARG A 87 -1.57 -18.88 3.06
C ARG A 87 -2.01 -17.64 2.28
N LEU A 88 -1.16 -16.61 2.27
CA LEU A 88 -1.43 -15.38 1.53
C LEU A 88 -1.66 -15.63 0.04
N ALA A 89 -0.75 -16.37 -0.61
CA ALA A 89 -0.86 -16.69 -2.03
C ALA A 89 -2.15 -17.47 -2.34
N SER A 90 -2.49 -18.44 -1.48
CA SER A 90 -3.70 -19.24 -1.65
C SER A 90 -4.98 -18.40 -1.52
N GLU A 91 -5.05 -17.50 -0.54
CA GLU A 91 -6.21 -16.64 -0.30
C GLU A 91 -6.37 -15.60 -1.41
N ILE A 92 -5.27 -14.98 -1.85
CA ILE A 92 -5.27 -14.03 -2.97
C ILE A 92 -5.70 -14.73 -4.27
N GLN A 93 -5.14 -15.90 -4.57
CA GLN A 93 -5.52 -16.69 -5.74
C GLN A 93 -7.02 -16.99 -5.75
N LEU A 94 -7.58 -17.36 -4.60
CA LEU A 94 -8.99 -17.67 -4.47
C LEU A 94 -9.88 -16.45 -4.72
N GLU A 95 -9.62 -15.33 -4.04
CA GLU A 95 -10.45 -14.14 -4.13
C GLU A 95 -10.33 -13.44 -5.49
N VAL A 96 -9.12 -13.36 -6.05
CA VAL A 96 -8.92 -12.85 -7.42
C VAL A 96 -9.54 -13.79 -8.45
N GLY A 97 -9.38 -15.11 -8.29
CA GLY A 97 -10.00 -16.10 -9.17
C GLY A 97 -11.53 -15.95 -9.23
N LYS A 98 -12.18 -15.73 -8.08
CA LYS A 98 -13.62 -15.42 -7.99
C LYS A 98 -13.97 -14.13 -8.72
N TYR A 99 -13.19 -13.07 -8.52
CA TYR A 99 -13.43 -11.76 -9.14
C TYR A 99 -13.37 -11.83 -10.67
N VAL A 100 -12.33 -12.46 -11.24
CA VAL A 100 -12.14 -12.53 -12.69
C VAL A 100 -13.05 -13.61 -13.34
N ARG A 101 -13.99 -14.20 -12.58
CA ARG A 101 -14.98 -15.21 -13.03
C ARG A 101 -14.38 -16.35 -13.85
N ASN A 102 -13.13 -16.69 -13.57
CA ASN A 102 -12.39 -17.74 -14.26
C ASN A 102 -12.25 -18.96 -13.33
N VAL A 103 -12.02 -20.12 -13.92
CA VAL A 103 -11.78 -21.35 -13.14
C VAL A 103 -10.56 -21.13 -12.23
N ILE A 104 -10.78 -21.16 -10.91
CA ILE A 104 -9.76 -20.89 -9.88
C ILE A 104 -8.52 -21.79 -10.07
N SER A 105 -8.71 -23.04 -10.53
CA SER A 105 -7.62 -24.00 -10.78
C SER A 105 -6.66 -23.59 -11.90
N THR A 106 -6.99 -22.57 -12.71
CA THR A 106 -6.10 -22.06 -13.77
C THR A 106 -5.24 -20.90 -13.32
N TRP A 107 -5.44 -20.39 -12.11
CA TRP A 107 -4.67 -19.28 -11.55
C TRP A 107 -3.52 -19.81 -10.70
N SER A 108 -2.36 -19.19 -10.83
CA SER A 108 -1.21 -19.37 -9.97
C SER A 108 -0.89 -18.06 -9.27
N CYS A 109 -0.52 -18.13 -7.99
CA CYS A 109 -0.12 -16.97 -7.21
C CYS A 109 1.22 -17.25 -6.54
N VAL A 110 2.16 -16.32 -6.68
CA VAL A 110 3.44 -16.31 -5.98
C VAL A 110 3.45 -15.07 -5.10
N ALA A 111 3.70 -15.26 -3.80
CA ALA A 111 3.83 -14.19 -2.84
C ALA A 111 5.17 -14.31 -2.10
N GLY A 112 5.81 -13.18 -1.84
CA GLY A 112 7.07 -13.14 -1.10
C GLY A 112 7.67 -11.74 -1.09
N ASN A 113 8.69 -11.53 -0.27
CA ASN A 113 9.42 -10.25 -0.26
C ASN A 113 10.37 -10.14 -1.46
N ASN A 114 11.07 -11.24 -1.79
CA ASN A 114 12.02 -11.31 -2.90
C ASN A 114 11.91 -12.66 -3.60
N PHE A 115 11.54 -12.64 -4.88
CA PHE A 115 11.54 -13.81 -5.74
C PHE A 115 11.82 -13.42 -7.19
N SER A 116 12.26 -14.39 -7.97
CA SER A 116 12.37 -14.33 -9.43
C SER A 116 11.79 -15.62 -9.99
N ILE A 117 11.04 -15.53 -11.08
CA ILE A 117 10.39 -16.68 -11.70
C ILE A 117 10.47 -16.55 -13.22
N CYS A 118 10.75 -17.66 -13.89
CA CYS A 118 10.62 -17.82 -15.33
C CYS A 118 9.54 -18.89 -15.56
N THR A 119 8.41 -18.52 -16.16
CA THR A 119 7.27 -19.41 -16.35
C THR A 119 6.47 -19.00 -17.58
N GLU A 120 5.75 -19.94 -18.16
CA GLU A 120 4.81 -19.68 -19.24
C GLU A 120 3.46 -19.26 -18.65
N ALA A 121 3.08 -18.02 -18.91
CA ALA A 121 1.78 -17.49 -18.56
C ALA A 121 0.91 -17.35 -19.81
N LYS A 122 -0.38 -17.59 -19.65
CA LYS A 122 -1.37 -17.28 -20.67
C LYS A 122 -1.35 -15.77 -20.92
N ALA A 123 -1.41 -15.37 -22.18
CA ALA A 123 -1.56 -13.97 -22.56
C ALA A 123 -2.77 -13.31 -21.87
N ASP A 124 -2.66 -12.02 -21.62
CA ASP A 124 -3.69 -11.17 -21.01
C ASP A 124 -4.16 -11.65 -19.62
N SER A 125 -3.24 -12.18 -18.83
CA SER A 125 -3.57 -12.78 -17.53
C SER A 125 -2.57 -12.56 -16.42
N ILE A 126 -1.55 -11.72 -16.64
CA ILE A 126 -0.48 -11.46 -15.69
C ILE A 126 -0.78 -10.17 -14.92
N ILE A 127 -0.57 -10.21 -13.61
CA ILE A 127 -0.47 -9.02 -12.78
C ILE A 127 0.65 -9.20 -11.75
N PHE A 128 1.54 -8.21 -11.70
CA PHE A 128 2.64 -8.14 -10.77
C PHE A 128 2.57 -6.82 -9.99
N LEU A 129 2.40 -6.93 -8.67
CA LEU A 129 2.24 -5.79 -7.78
C LEU A 129 2.95 -6.02 -6.44
N ALA A 130 3.18 -4.95 -5.68
CA ALA A 130 3.55 -5.01 -4.29
C ALA A 130 2.55 -4.23 -3.44
N ILE A 131 2.24 -4.76 -2.25
CA ILE A 131 1.54 -4.05 -1.19
C ILE A 131 2.50 -4.00 0.00
N GLY A 132 3.00 -2.81 0.33
CA GLY A 132 4.08 -2.67 1.29
C GLY A 132 5.32 -3.46 0.85
N ASP A 133 5.78 -4.37 1.70
CA ASP A 133 6.96 -5.23 1.47
C ASP A 133 6.61 -6.58 0.82
N VAL A 134 5.33 -6.88 0.59
CA VAL A 134 4.91 -8.14 -0.02
C VAL A 134 4.72 -7.95 -1.52
N LYS A 135 5.55 -8.64 -2.32
CA LYS A 135 5.37 -8.75 -3.77
C LYS A 135 4.44 -9.91 -4.08
N ILE A 136 3.57 -9.71 -5.07
CA ILE A 136 2.55 -10.66 -5.49
C ILE A 136 2.59 -10.73 -7.02
N LEU A 137 2.80 -11.94 -7.55
CA LEU A 137 2.63 -12.26 -8.95
C LEU A 137 1.45 -13.22 -9.10
N LEU A 138 0.46 -12.82 -9.88
CA LEU A 138 -0.67 -13.65 -10.28
C LEU A 138 -0.63 -13.83 -11.79
N PHE A 139 -0.82 -15.05 -12.25
CA PHE A 139 -0.87 -15.37 -13.66
C PHE A 139 -1.71 -16.61 -13.88
N ARG A 140 -2.21 -16.80 -15.11
CA ARG A 140 -2.82 -18.07 -15.50
C ARG A 140 -1.82 -18.93 -16.25
N THR A 141 -1.83 -20.22 -15.98
CA THR A 141 -1.09 -21.17 -16.80
C THR A 141 -1.94 -21.55 -18.04
N PRO A 142 -1.33 -21.68 -19.23
CA PRO A 142 -2.04 -22.21 -20.38
C PRO A 142 -2.52 -23.64 -20.07
N PHE A 143 -3.79 -23.92 -20.37
CA PHE A 143 -4.32 -25.28 -20.23
C PHE A 143 -3.81 -26.10 -21.41
N GLU A 144 -2.72 -26.83 -21.23
CA GLU A 144 -2.30 -27.84 -22.19
C GLU A 144 -3.27 -29.02 -22.10
N ARG A 145 -4.10 -29.22 -23.13
CA ARG A 145 -4.74 -30.52 -23.34
C ARG A 145 -3.64 -31.48 -23.80
N LYS A 146 -3.19 -32.36 -22.91
CA LYS A 146 -2.44 -33.56 -23.28
C LYS A 146 -3.37 -34.59 -23.89
#